data_AF-A0A353FF41-F1
#
_entry.id   AF-A0A353FF41-F1
#
_cell.length_a   1.000
_cell.length_b   1.000
_cell.length_c   1.000
_cell.angle_alpha   90.00
_cell.angle_beta   90.00
_cell.angle_gamma   90.00
#
_symmetry.space_group_name_H-M   'P 1'
#
loop_
_entity.id
_entity.type
_entity.pdbx_description
1 polymer ?
#
loop_
_entity_poly.entity_id
_entity_poly.type
_entity_poly.pdbx_seq_one_letter_code
_entity_poly.pdbx_strand_id
1 'polypeptide(L)' 'SAIKLARAGLREPDKPIGSYLFSGPTGVGKTEAARQLSHTMGIELTRFDMSEYM' A
#
# COMPACT_ATOMS: atom_id res chain seq x y z
N SER A 1 6.76 6.40 7.21
CA SER A 1 8.19 6.70 6.98
C SER A 1 8.71 6.13 5.66
N ALA A 2 8.34 4.91 5.27
CA ALA A 2 8.90 4.23 4.09
C ALA A 2 8.84 5.04 2.77
N ILE A 3 7.71 5.69 2.45
CA ILE A 3 7.60 6.57 1.28
C ILE A 3 8.61 7.74 1.35
N LYS A 4 8.79 8.34 2.54
CA LYS A 4 9.75 9.45 2.73
C LYS A 4 11.19 8.96 2.54
N LEU A 5 11.53 7.79 3.07
CA LEU A 5 12.85 7.17 2.91
C LEU A 5 13.14 6.83 1.45
N ALA A 6 12.17 6.24 0.75
CA ALA A 6 12.29 5.94 -0.67
C ALA A 6 12.52 7.21 -1.50
N ARG A 7 11.80 8.31 -1.21
CA ARG A 7 12.01 9.61 -1.87
C ARG A 7 13.37 10.24 -1.52
N ALA A 8 13.92 9.96 -0.35
CA ALA A 8 15.25 10.41 0.06
C ALA A 8 16.39 9.55 -0.52
N GLY A 9 16.10 8.52 -1.32
CA GLY A 9 17.10 7.58 -1.85
C GLY A 9 17.63 6.58 -0.82
N LEU A 10 17.03 6.53 0.37
CA LEU A 10 17.45 5.67 1.48
C LEU A 10 16.68 4.34 1.47
N ARG A 11 16.73 3.61 0.35
CA ARG A 11 16.16 2.26 0.22
C ARG A 11 17.06 1.34 -0.59
N GLU A 12 16.94 0.04 -0.34
CA GLU A 12 17.52 -0.97 -1.22
C GLU A 12 16.79 -0.97 -2.58
N PRO A 13 17.50 -0.90 -3.73
CA PRO A 13 16.89 -0.81 -5.05
C PRO A 13 15.94 -1.97 -5.37
N ASP A 14 16.31 -3.19 -4.96
CA ASP A 14 15.64 -4.44 -5.31
C ASP A 14 14.50 -4.81 -4.33
N LYS A 15 14.22 -3.96 -3.34
CA LYS A 15 13.12 -4.17 -2.39
C LYS A 15 11.94 -3.24 -2.69
N PRO A 16 10.69 -3.69 -2.43
CA PRO A 16 9.52 -2.81 -2.44
C PRO A 16 9.71 -1.59 -1.53
N ILE A 17 9.07 -0.47 -1.88
CA ILE A 17 9.08 0.75 -1.04
C ILE A 17 8.57 0.46 0.38
N GLY A 18 7.58 -0.42 0.51
CA GLY A 18 7.09 -0.93 1.78
C GLY A 18 6.15 -2.11 1.56
N SER A 19 6.07 -3.00 2.53
CA SER A 19 5.11 -4.11 2.57
C SER A 19 4.34 -4.04 3.88
N TYR A 20 3.02 -4.08 3.81
CA TYR A 20 2.13 -3.81 4.95
C TYR A 20 1.01 -4.84 5.01
N LEU A 21 0.70 -5.30 6.22
CA LEU A 21 -0.51 -6.06 6.52
C LEU A 21 -1.45 -5.18 7.32
N PHE A 22 -2.64 -4.90 6.76
CA PHE A 22 -3.69 -4.22 7.50
C PHE A 22 -4.59 -5.26 8.17
N SER A 23 -4.57 -5.30 9.50
CA SER A 23 -5.42 -6.16 10.31
C SER A 23 -6.41 -5.32 11.13
N GLY A 24 -7.58 -5.89 11.41
CA GLY A 24 -8.64 -5.27 12.20
C GLY A 24 -10.04 -5.66 11.74
N PRO A 25 -11.09 -5.25 12.47
CA PRO A 25 -12.49 -5.57 12.15
C PRO A 25 -12.93 -5.10 10.75
N THR A 26 -14.08 -5.58 10.29
CA THR A 26 -14.71 -5.07 9.05
C THR A 26 -15.13 -3.61 9.23
N GLY A 27 -15.18 -2.86 8.13
CA GLY A 27 -15.64 -1.46 8.14
C GLY A 27 -14.67 -0.41 8.69
N VAL A 28 -13.50 -0.78 9.24
CA VAL A 28 -12.53 0.19 9.84
C VAL A 28 -11.66 0.96 8.82
N GLY A 29 -11.96 0.89 7.53
CA GLY A 29 -11.28 1.70 6.51
C GLY A 29 -9.95 1.14 5.97
N LYS A 30 -9.61 -0.14 6.20
CA LYS A 30 -8.36 -0.75 5.68
C LYS A 30 -8.16 -0.57 4.17
N THR A 31 -9.19 -0.88 3.38
CA THR A 31 -9.18 -0.71 1.92
C THR A 31 -9.24 0.76 1.51
N GLU A 32 -9.94 1.59 2.30
CA GLU A 32 -10.05 3.04 2.03
C GLU A 32 -8.69 3.72 2.18
N ALA A 33 -7.89 3.35 3.19
CA ALA A 33 -6.55 3.88 3.37
C ALA A 33 -5.65 3.62 2.15
N ALA A 34 -5.69 2.41 1.57
CA ALA A 34 -4.95 2.10 0.34
C ALA A 34 -5.45 2.92 -0.86
N ARG A 35 -6.78 3.08 -1.00
CA ARG A 35 -7.41 3.89 -2.05
C ARG A 35 -6.99 5.36 -1.96
N GLN A 36 -7.12 5.97 -0.78
CA GLN A 36 -6.74 7.36 -0.56
C GLN A 36 -5.25 7.59 -0.75
N LEU A 37 -4.40 6.61 -0.36
CA LEU A 37 -2.96 6.70 -0.60
C LEU A 37 -2.64 6.75 -2.09
N SER A 38 -3.25 5.87 -2.90
CA SER A 38 -3.04 5.87 -4.36
C SER A 38 -3.48 7.18 -5.00
N HIS A 39 -4.66 7.70 -4.61
CA HIS A 39 -5.18 8.98 -5.10
C HIS A 39 -4.29 10.15 -4.72
N THR A 40 -3.90 10.24 -3.45
CA THR A 40 -3.02 11.30 -2.94
C THR A 40 -1.64 11.28 -3.60
N MET A 41 -1.16 10.09 -3.98
CA MET A 41 0.11 9.93 -4.67
C MET A 41 0.04 10.06 -6.19
N GLY A 42 -1.16 10.15 -6.76
CA GLY A 42 -1.37 10.21 -8.20
C GLY A 42 -0.88 8.95 -8.93
N ILE A 43 -1.00 7.78 -8.28
CA ILE A 43 -0.57 6.49 -8.85
C ILE A 43 -1.77 5.57 -9.05
N GLU A 44 -1.65 4.62 -9.97
CA GLU A 44 -2.65 3.58 -10.18
C GLU A 44 -2.71 2.63 -8.97
N LEU A 45 -3.92 2.26 -8.56
CA LEU A 45 -4.16 1.20 -7.59
C LEU A 45 -4.45 -0.12 -8.30
N THR A 46 -3.46 -0.99 -8.39
CA THR A 46 -3.67 -2.38 -8.81
C THR A 46 -4.36 -3.15 -7.68
N ARG A 47 -5.54 -3.72 -7.96
CA ARG A 47 -6.36 -4.43 -6.96
C ARG A 47 -6.65 -5.85 -7.42
N PHE A 48 -6.37 -6.80 -6.55
CA PHE A 48 -6.71 -8.21 -6.71
C PHE A 48 -7.64 -8.63 -5.58
N ASP A 49 -8.74 -9.32 -5.91
CA ASP A 49 -9.60 -9.93 -4.90
C ASP A 49 -9.02 -11.30 -4.52
N MET A 50 -8.50 -11.41 -3.31
CA MET A 50 -7.85 -12.64 -2.83
C MET A 50 -8.85 -13.79 -2.63
N SER A 51 -10.16 -13.52 -2.57
CA SER A 51 -11.16 -14.58 -2.47
C SER A 51 -11.34 -15.39 -3.75
N GLU A 52 -10.88 -14.87 -4.90
CA GLU A 52 -10.94 -15.53 -6.21
C GLU A 52 -9.81 -16.56 -6.44
N TYR A 53 -8.85 -16.68 -5.51
CA TYR A 53 -7.64 -17.51 -5.66
C TYR A 53 -7.54 -18.65 -4.63
N MET A 54 -8.68 -19.10 -4.09
CA MET A 54 -8.75 -20.23 -3.14
C MET A 54 -8.94 -21.59 -3.82
#